data_AF-A0A9D2H9E0-F1
#
_entry.id   AF-A0A9D2H9E0-F1
#
_cell.length_a   1.000
_cell.length_b   1.000
_cell.length_c   1.000
_cell.angle_alpha   90.00
_cell.angle_beta   90.00
_cell.angle_gamma   90.00
#
_symmetry.space_group_name_H-M   'P 1'
#
loop_
_entity.id
_entity.type
_entity.pdbx_description
1 polymer ?
#
loop_
_entity_poly.entity_id
_entity_poly.type
_entity_poly.pdbx_seq_one_letter_code
_entity_poly.pdbx_strand_id
1 'polypeptide(L)'
;MLEEVYAWIQNISVYLIVAAAVMHAVPGKDYGKYIRFFSGLMLILLVFTPLLKVMGMGDTFYMLYKGNEYEMEKREIEMTEELYEKSDLSGILGTDPSAGSGISNSDQQEDRTQIRVEEIEIGE
;
A
#
# COMPACT_ATOMS: atom_id res chain seq x y z
N MET A 1 19.04 13.46 -10.05
CA MET A 1 18.88 14.14 -11.35
C MET A 1 19.60 13.42 -12.50
N LEU A 2 20.91 13.59 -12.72
CA LEU A 2 21.58 12.92 -13.85
C LEU A 2 21.62 11.40 -13.70
N GLU A 3 21.88 10.89 -12.49
CA GLU A 3 21.85 9.45 -12.22
C GLU A 3 20.50 8.80 -12.54
N GLU A 4 19.38 9.49 -12.27
CA GLU A 4 18.04 9.02 -12.64
C GLU A 4 17.85 8.98 -14.15
N VAL A 5 18.37 9.97 -14.87
CA VAL A 5 18.35 10.02 -16.34
C VAL A 5 19.21 8.88 -16.91
N TYR A 6 20.38 8.62 -16.33
CA TYR A 6 21.25 7.51 -16.74
C TYR A 6 20.59 6.15 -16.50
N ALA A 7 20.04 5.91 -15.31
CA ALA A 7 19.33 4.68 -14.99
C ALA A 7 18.11 4.47 -15.92
N TRP A 8 17.42 5.56 -16.26
CA TRP A 8 16.31 5.52 -17.20
C TRP A 8 16.76 5.20 -18.65
N ILE A 9 17.81 5.84 -19.15
CA ILE A 9 18.40 5.54 -20.46
C ILE A 9 18.87 4.09 -20.51
N GLN A 10 19.42 3.57 -19.41
CA GLN A 10 19.81 2.17 -19.29
C GLN A 10 18.59 1.25 -19.43
N ASN A 11 17.47 1.55 -18.76
CA ASN A 11 16.23 0.78 -18.90
C ASN A 11 15.66 0.80 -20.32
N ILE A 12 15.69 1.94 -21.01
CA ILE A 12 15.32 1.99 -22.44
C ILE A 12 16.22 1.10 -23.26
N SER A 13 17.53 1.19 -23.03
CA SER A 13 18.52 0.47 -23.81
C SER A 13 18.33 -1.04 -23.66
N VAL A 14 18.08 -1.53 -22.44
CA VAL A 14 17.74 -2.93 -22.18
C VAL A 14 16.44 -3.32 -22.91
N TYR A 15 15.41 -2.49 -22.83
CA TYR A 15 14.16 -2.71 -23.56
C TYR A 15 14.37 -2.80 -25.07
N LEU A 16 15.17 -1.91 -25.67
CA LEU A 16 15.45 -1.91 -27.11
C LEU A 16 16.17 -3.18 -27.55
N ILE A 17 17.13 -3.67 -26.75
CA ILE A 17 17.84 -4.93 -27.02
C ILE A 17 16.84 -6.10 -26.99
N VAL A 18 15.96 -6.17 -25.98
CA VAL A 18 14.94 -7.22 -25.89
C VAL A 18 13.93 -7.10 -27.03
N ALA A 19 13.45 -5.90 -27.34
CA ALA A 19 12.50 -5.66 -28.42
C ALA A 19 13.08 -6.05 -29.79
N ALA A 20 14.36 -5.75 -30.04
CA ALA A 20 15.08 -6.18 -31.23
C ALA A 20 15.23 -7.71 -31.27
N ALA A 21 15.60 -8.33 -30.14
CA ALA A 21 15.72 -9.79 -30.05
C ALA A 21 14.37 -10.48 -30.32
N VAL A 22 13.27 -9.99 -29.75
CA VAL A 22 11.91 -10.48 -30.02
C VAL A 22 11.56 -10.32 -31.49
N MET A 23 11.91 -9.19 -32.11
CA MET A 23 11.64 -8.94 -33.52
C MET A 23 12.39 -9.91 -34.45
N HIS A 24 13.63 -10.27 -34.10
CA HIS A 24 14.41 -11.27 -34.83
C HIS A 24 14.02 -12.71 -34.51
N ALA A 25 13.50 -12.98 -33.31
CA ALA A 25 13.07 -14.30 -32.88
C ALA A 25 11.74 -14.73 -33.49
N VAL A 26 10.88 -13.80 -33.94
CA VAL A 26 9.56 -14.12 -34.49
C VAL A 26 9.69 -14.52 -35.97
N PRO A 27 9.45 -15.80 -36.32
CA PRO A 27 9.43 -16.25 -37.70
C PRO A 27 8.03 -16.02 -38.26
N GLY A 28 7.85 -14.94 -39.02
CA GLY A 28 6.55 -14.63 -39.60
C GLY A 28 6.54 -13.22 -40.18
N LYS A 29 6.65 -13.14 -41.50
CA LYS A 29 6.68 -11.87 -42.27
C LYS A 29 5.42 -11.04 -42.03
N ASP A 30 4.31 -11.72 -41.74
CA ASP A 30 3.00 -11.10 -41.51
C ASP A 30 2.77 -10.62 -40.08
N TYR A 31 3.46 -11.20 -39.08
CA TYR A 31 3.31 -10.81 -37.67
C TYR A 31 4.31 -9.73 -37.24
N GLY A 32 5.44 -9.61 -37.95
CA GLY A 32 6.46 -8.60 -37.65
C GLY A 32 5.92 -7.16 -37.68
N LYS A 33 4.94 -6.86 -38.54
CA LYS A 33 4.32 -5.53 -38.61
C LYS A 33 3.55 -5.15 -37.34
N TYR A 34 2.85 -6.09 -36.71
CA TYR A 34 2.10 -5.84 -35.48
C TYR A 34 3.03 -5.70 -34.28
N ILE A 35 4.06 -6.55 -34.20
CA ILE A 35 5.06 -6.51 -33.13
C ILE A 35 5.89 -5.23 -33.21
N ARG A 36 6.25 -4.79 -34.42
CA ARG A 36 6.93 -3.52 -34.65
C ARG A 36 6.06 -2.33 -34.21
N PHE A 37 4.77 -2.39 -34.48
CA PHE A 37 3.83 -1.34 -34.06
C PHE A 37 3.67 -1.29 -32.54
N PHE A 38 3.47 -2.45 -31.92
CA PHE A 38 3.32 -2.59 -30.47
C PHE A 38 4.59 -2.17 -29.72
N SER A 39 5.76 -2.64 -30.18
CA SER A 39 7.05 -2.25 -29.58
C SER A 39 7.33 -0.76 -29.72
N GLY A 40 6.92 -0.13 -30.83
CA GLY A 40 6.96 1.31 -31.00
C GLY A 40 6.04 2.05 -30.02
N LEU A 41 4.82 1.57 -29.83
CA LEU A 41 3.88 2.13 -28.84
C LEU A 41 4.42 1.99 -27.42
N MET A 42 4.95 0.83 -27.06
CA MET A 42 5.60 0.60 -25.77
C MET A 42 6.82 1.50 -25.58
N LEU A 43 7.62 1.73 -26.63
CA LEU A 43 8.75 2.65 -26.57
C LEU A 43 8.29 4.07 -26.27
N ILE A 44 7.22 4.55 -26.93
CA ILE A 44 6.64 5.87 -26.67
C ILE A 44 6.18 5.95 -25.21
N LEU A 45 5.50 4.93 -24.70
CA LEU A 45 5.04 4.88 -23.31
C LEU A 45 6.21 4.91 -22.31
N LEU A 46 7.28 4.16 -22.60
CA LEU A 46 8.47 4.06 -21.75
C LEU A 46 9.30 5.35 -21.74
N VAL A 47 9.28 6.09 -22.85
CA VAL A 47 9.87 7.43 -22.97
C VAL A 47 8.94 8.51 -22.42
N PHE A 48 7.67 8.24 -22.10
CA PHE A 48 6.73 9.27 -21.67
C PHE A 48 7.02 9.82 -20.26
N THR A 49 7.17 8.93 -19.27
CA THR A 49 7.55 9.25 -17.88
C THR A 49 8.77 10.18 -17.71
N PRO A 50 9.93 9.88 -18.31
CA PRO A 50 11.13 10.72 -18.26
C PRO A 50 10.94 12.04 -19.02
N LEU A 51 10.14 12.07 -20.09
CA LEU A 51 9.86 13.28 -20.86
C LEU A 51 9.08 14.27 -20.00
N LEU A 52 8.09 13.76 -19.25
CA LEU A 52 7.37 14.53 -18.25
C LEU A 52 8.29 15.04 -17.14
N LYS A 53 9.24 14.21 -16.65
CA LYS A 53 10.24 14.64 -15.66
C LYS A 53 11.16 15.74 -16.19
N VAL A 54 11.69 15.60 -17.40
CA VAL A 54 12.58 16.59 -18.04
C VAL A 54 11.84 17.90 -18.35
N MET A 55 10.56 17.81 -18.72
CA MET A 55 9.71 18.98 -18.96
C MET A 55 9.30 19.71 -17.66
N GLY A 56 9.69 19.20 -16.48
CA GLY A 56 9.31 19.77 -15.18
C GLY A 56 7.83 19.56 -14.84
N MET A 57 7.11 18.75 -15.62
CA MET A 57 5.71 18.36 -15.38
C MET A 57 5.60 17.12 -14.48
N GLY A 58 6.72 16.47 -14.15
CA GLY A 58 6.73 15.28 -13.28
C GLY A 58 6.15 15.56 -11.89
N ASP A 59 6.51 16.68 -11.27
CA ASP A 59 6.04 17.04 -9.93
C ASP A 59 4.58 17.47 -9.94
N THR A 60 4.14 18.19 -10.99
CA THR A 60 2.73 18.58 -11.17
C THR A 60 1.83 17.37 -11.37
N PHE A 61 2.29 16.37 -12.14
CA PHE A 61 1.55 15.12 -12.35
C PHE A 61 1.52 14.27 -11.08
N TYR A 62 2.63 14.23 -10.32
CA TYR A 62 2.70 13.54 -9.03
C TYR A 62 1.77 14.20 -7.99
N MET A 63 1.75 15.53 -7.91
CA MET A 63 0.84 16.29 -7.05
C MET A 63 -0.63 16.08 -7.43
N LEU A 64 -0.97 16.04 -8.72
CA LEU A 64 -2.34 15.80 -9.19
C LEU A 64 -2.79 14.35 -8.90
N TYR A 65 -1.90 13.38 -9.04
CA TYR A 65 -2.19 11.97 -8.78
C TYR A 65 -2.28 11.68 -7.27
N LYS A 66 -1.35 12.20 -6.46
CA LYS A 66 -1.37 12.05 -5.00
C LYS A 66 -2.38 12.93 -4.29
N GLY A 67 -2.82 14.04 -4.88
CA GLY A 67 -3.75 14.97 -4.22
C GLY A 67 -5.06 14.30 -3.78
N ASN A 68 -5.47 13.24 -4.48
CA ASN A 68 -6.68 12.50 -4.11
C ASN A 68 -6.42 11.44 -3.01
N GLU A 69 -5.28 10.76 -3.04
CA GLU A 69 -4.96 9.70 -2.06
C GLU A 69 -4.40 10.24 -0.74
N TYR A 70 -3.60 11.31 -0.80
CA TYR A 70 -2.94 11.91 0.37
C TYR A 70 -3.93 12.61 1.30
N GLU A 71 -4.98 13.23 0.76
CA GLU A 71 -6.08 13.83 1.54
C GLU A 71 -6.93 12.75 2.22
N MET A 72 -7.07 11.57 1.60
CA MET A 72 -7.83 10.44 2.16
C MET A 72 -7.05 9.79 3.30
N GLU A 73 -5.75 9.52 3.10
CA GLU A 73 -4.87 8.93 4.12
C GLU A 73 -4.71 9.85 5.34
N LYS A 74 -4.54 11.18 5.11
CA LYS A 74 -4.50 12.15 6.21
C LYS A 74 -5.77 12.14 7.06
N ARG A 75 -6.92 12.08 6.40
CA ARG A 75 -8.21 12.08 7.09
C ARG A 75 -8.39 10.83 7.95
N GLU A 76 -7.92 9.67 7.49
CA GLU A 76 -7.98 8.43 8.27
C GLU A 76 -7.05 8.47 9.49
N ILE A 77 -5.85 9.02 9.36
CA ILE A 77 -4.90 9.20 10.47
C ILE A 77 -5.46 10.19 11.50
N GLU A 78 -5.99 11.33 11.07
CA GLU A 78 -6.61 12.33 11.96
C GLU A 78 -7.84 11.77 12.70
N MET A 79 -8.71 11.01 12.02
CA MET A 79 -9.85 10.35 12.69
C MET A 79 -9.38 9.32 13.72
N THR A 80 -8.33 8.57 13.41
CA THR A 80 -7.79 7.54 14.30
C THR A 80 -7.15 8.20 15.53
N GLU A 81 -6.40 9.28 15.35
CA GLU A 81 -5.78 10.06 16.43
C GLU A 81 -6.84 10.66 17.36
N GLU A 82 -7.93 11.22 16.82
CA GLU A 82 -9.06 11.68 17.63
C GLU A 82 -9.72 10.56 18.45
N LEU A 83 -9.83 9.35 17.90
CA LEU A 83 -10.37 8.19 18.62
C LEU A 83 -9.44 7.77 19.76
N TYR A 84 -8.13 7.74 19.52
CA TYR A 84 -7.14 7.41 20.54
C TYR A 84 -7.14 8.46 21.66
N GLU A 85 -7.12 9.75 21.32
CA GLU A 85 -7.14 10.83 22.31
C GLU A 85 -8.43 10.79 23.15
N LYS A 86 -9.59 10.57 22.52
CA LYS A 86 -10.86 10.39 23.25
C LYS A 86 -10.86 9.14 24.13
N SER A 87 -10.25 8.04 23.68
CA SER A 87 -10.17 6.79 24.44
C SER A 87 -9.23 6.88 25.65
N ASP A 88 -8.06 7.50 25.49
CA ASP A 88 -7.11 7.78 26.59
C ASP A 88 -7.72 8.76 27.60
N LEU A 89 -8.44 9.78 27.11
CA LEU A 89 -9.15 10.73 27.96
C LEU A 89 -10.31 10.06 28.71
N SER A 90 -11.03 9.12 28.07
CA SER A 90 -12.07 8.30 28.72
C SER A 90 -11.51 7.39 29.81
N GLY A 91 -10.32 6.82 29.59
CA GLY A 91 -9.62 6.01 30.59
C GLY A 91 -9.18 6.82 31.82
N ILE A 92 -8.81 8.09 31.63
CA ILE A 92 -8.44 9.01 32.72
C ILE A 92 -9.67 9.60 33.41
N LEU A 93 -10.74 9.91 32.67
CA LEU A 93 -11.93 10.55 33.21
C LEU A 93 -12.82 9.61 34.03
N GLY A 94 -12.58 8.29 34.00
CA GLY A 94 -13.26 7.34 34.89
C GLY A 94 -14.78 7.48 34.87
N THR A 95 -15.37 7.84 33.73
CA THR A 95 -16.81 8.06 33.63
C THR A 95 -17.54 6.73 33.42
N ASP A 96 -17.42 5.87 34.41
CA ASP A 96 -18.46 4.91 34.75
C ASP A 96 -19.23 5.53 35.93
N PRO A 97 -20.49 5.99 35.80
CA PRO A 97 -21.20 6.63 36.91
C PRO A 97 -21.57 5.67 38.04
N SER A 98 -21.16 4.40 38.00
CA SER A 98 -21.76 3.33 38.82
C SER A 98 -20.81 2.17 39.12
N ALA A 99 -19.75 2.36 39.90
CA ALA A 99 -19.28 1.31 40.83
C ALA A 99 -18.13 1.81 41.72
N GLY A 100 -18.29 1.62 43.02
CA GLY A 100 -17.36 2.07 44.04
C GLY A 100 -16.04 1.30 44.08
N SER A 101 -15.07 2.02 44.65
CA SER A 101 -13.71 1.67 45.05
C SER A 101 -13.50 0.27 45.62
N GLY A 102 -12.34 -0.32 45.32
CA GLY A 102 -11.71 -1.34 46.17
C GLY A 102 -10.41 -1.88 45.59
N ILE A 103 -9.28 -1.25 45.94
CA ILE A 103 -7.95 -1.86 45.77
C ILE A 103 -7.67 -2.71 47.03
N SER A 104 -7.29 -3.98 46.85
CA SER A 104 -6.57 -4.77 47.87
C SER A 104 -5.74 -5.88 47.23
N ASN A 105 -4.42 -5.63 47.21
CA ASN A 105 -3.26 -6.46 47.57
C ASN A 105 -3.22 -7.99 47.32
N SER A 106 -2.16 -8.36 46.58
CA SER A 106 -1.12 -9.38 46.82
C SER A 106 -1.45 -10.85 47.13
N ASP A 107 -0.80 -11.69 46.31
CA ASP A 107 -0.12 -12.96 46.60
C ASP A 107 -0.81 -14.33 46.40
N GLN A 108 0.00 -15.21 45.80
CA GLN A 108 0.05 -16.68 45.84
C GLN A 108 -0.86 -17.54 44.94
N GLN A 109 -0.24 -17.97 43.84
CA GLN A 109 -0.12 -19.35 43.34
C GLN A 109 -0.69 -20.48 44.24
N GLU A 110 -1.63 -21.27 43.72
CA GLU A 110 -1.49 -22.73 43.46
C GLU A 110 -2.79 -23.35 42.90
N ASP A 111 -2.59 -24.06 41.79
CA ASP A 111 -3.25 -25.28 41.31
C ASP A 111 -4.47 -25.83 42.07
N ARG A 112 -5.64 -25.87 41.42
CA ARG A 112 -6.51 -27.06 41.40
C ARG A 112 -7.33 -27.11 40.11
N THR A 113 -7.01 -28.09 39.27
CA THR A 113 -7.93 -28.72 38.32
C THR A 113 -9.35 -28.90 38.90
N GLN A 114 -10.36 -28.29 38.26
CA GLN A 114 -11.69 -28.87 38.16
C GLN A 114 -12.30 -28.53 36.79
N ILE A 115 -12.21 -29.49 35.87
CA ILE A 115 -13.11 -29.56 34.72
C ILE A 115 -14.51 -29.80 35.29
N ARG A 116 -15.46 -28.91 34.99
CA ARG A 116 -16.88 -29.15 35.24
C ARG A 116 -17.63 -29.01 33.92
N VAL A 117 -18.04 -30.15 33.39
CA VAL A 117 -18.89 -30.29 32.21
C VAL A 117 -20.32 -30.07 32.68
N GLU A 118 -20.99 -29.05 32.17
CA GLU A 118 -22.45 -28.98 32.22
C GLU A 118 -22.99 -28.91 30.78
N GLU A 119 -24.19 -29.42 30.66
CA GLU A 119 -24.71 -30.26 29.59
C GLU A 119 -24.96 -29.52 28.28
N ILE A 120 -24.69 -30.20 27.16
CA ILE A 120 -25.06 -29.75 25.83
C ILE A 120 -26.55 -30.05 25.65
N GLU A 121 -27.39 -29.01 25.52
CA GLU A 121 -28.75 -29.16 25.03
C GLU A 121 -28.77 -28.90 23.51
N ILE A 122 -29.04 -29.94 22.73
CA ILE A 122 -29.24 -29.92 21.28
C ILE A 122 -30.72 -30.14 20.99
N GLY A 123 -31.30 -29.30 20.13
CA GLY A 123 -32.60 -29.49 19.45
C GLY A 123 -33.68 -28.53 19.93
N GLU A 124 -34.55 -27.96 19.10
CA GLU A 124 -34.99 -28.30 17.72
C GLU A 124 -35.01 -27.06 16.80
#